data_AF-A0A8C7QHZ2-F1
#
_entry.id   AF-A0A8C7QHZ2-F1
#
_cell.length_a   1.000
_cell.length_b   1.000
_cell.length_c   1.000
_cell.angle_alpha   90.00
_cell.angle_beta   90.00
_cell.angle_gamma   90.00
#
_symmetry.space_group_name_H-M   'P 1'
#
loop_
_entity.id
_entity.type
_entity.pdbx_description
1 polymer ?
#
loop_
_entity_poly.entity_id
_entity_poly.type
_entity_poly.pdbx_seq_one_letter_code
_entity_poly.pdbx_strand_id
1 'polypeptide(L)'
;GGDQRDIPAGADITYSILFEAVTTMLVLLSYQLFHKEILRDGLIYQYLMKERCVSLTSRLVKTLLYNFIRQEKCPPPTTHIFDQQSDGGGLLYGLASGVASGLWSVFTLGGASSKPGLEQEQNPLPLSNQSLLLLLVLANLTDGPNDCPNPYRQAVTCFKNTQDTSSIPTEQHHTFQINFNSLYTALCEQQRSDQATLLLYTLLHQNTNMRNYMLSRTDMENLVVPILEILYHVEDRNSHHVYMALIILLILTEDDTFNRSIHEVVLKNITWYSERQLTEISLGSLLILVVIRTIQYNMTRTRDKYLHTNCLAALANMSAQFRCLHQYAAQRIISLFALLSKKHNKVLEQATQSLRGPRGADDSSVLPDYAQDLNVIEEVIRMMLEIINSCLSNSLHHNPNLVYALLYKRELFEQFRTHPSFQDIMQNLDTVIGFFSQRLEAAGTDLSVERVQEVIMKGAQALPNDRLKKFPELKFKYVEEDQPEDFFIPYVWSLVFNSGVGLHWSTTNIQLFSMDSA
;
A
#
# COMPACT_ATOMS: atom_id res chain seq x y z
N GLY A 1 -22.04 -36.66 12.48
CA GLY A 1 -23.32 -35.99 12.24
C GLY A 1 -23.04 -34.51 12.30
N GLY A 2 -23.05 -33.86 11.15
CA GLY A 2 -22.71 -32.45 11.03
C GLY A 2 -23.89 -31.58 11.46
N ASP A 3 -23.58 -30.59 12.29
CA ASP A 3 -24.49 -29.59 12.82
C ASP A 3 -24.76 -28.56 11.71
N GLN A 4 -25.72 -28.88 10.83
CA GLN A 4 -26.20 -28.00 9.77
C GLN A 4 -27.19 -27.04 10.44
N ARG A 5 -26.68 -25.90 10.91
CA ARG A 5 -27.53 -24.84 11.46
C ARG A 5 -28.46 -24.34 10.36
N ASP A 6 -29.76 -24.55 10.55
CA ASP A 6 -30.82 -23.93 9.75
C ASP A 6 -30.64 -22.41 9.74
N ILE A 7 -30.23 -21.86 8.60
CA ILE A 7 -30.26 -20.42 8.36
C ILE A 7 -31.74 -20.07 8.15
N PRO A 8 -32.31 -19.10 8.89
CA PRO A 8 -33.72 -18.76 8.73
C PRO A 8 -33.99 -18.26 7.30
N ALA A 9 -34.96 -18.85 6.61
CA ALA A 9 -35.29 -18.58 5.19
C ALA A 9 -35.50 -17.09 4.82
N GLY A 10 -35.76 -16.21 5.79
CA GLY A 10 -35.84 -14.76 5.59
C GLY A 10 -34.47 -14.05 5.42
N ALA A 11 -33.39 -14.65 5.91
CA ALA A 11 -32.03 -14.13 5.75
C ALA A 11 -31.57 -14.24 4.28
N ASP A 12 -31.94 -15.33 3.60
CA ASP A 12 -31.54 -15.60 2.22
C ASP A 12 -32.17 -14.60 1.24
N ILE A 13 -33.47 -14.33 1.39
CA ILE A 13 -34.20 -13.34 0.58
C ILE A 13 -33.63 -11.93 0.81
N THR A 14 -33.32 -11.59 2.06
CA THR A 14 -32.76 -10.28 2.40
C THR A 14 -31.38 -10.10 1.76
N TYR A 15 -30.54 -11.13 1.78
CA TYR A 15 -29.22 -11.12 1.14
C TYR A 15 -29.33 -10.87 -0.37
N SER A 16 -30.19 -11.62 -1.07
CA SER A 16 -30.36 -11.46 -2.52
C SER A 16 -30.89 -10.08 -2.90
N ILE A 17 -31.86 -9.53 -2.16
CA ILE A 17 -32.37 -8.18 -2.40
C ILE A 17 -31.28 -7.13 -2.18
N LEU A 18 -30.49 -7.25 -1.12
CA LEU A 18 -29.38 -6.33 -0.85
C LEU A 18 -28.31 -6.40 -1.95
N PHE A 19 -27.95 -7.61 -2.37
CA PHE A 19 -26.98 -7.81 -3.44
C PHE A 19 -27.45 -7.20 -4.77
N GLU A 20 -28.70 -7.43 -5.15
CA GLU A 20 -29.30 -6.87 -6.35
C GLU A 20 -29.39 -5.33 -6.27
N ALA A 21 -29.78 -4.78 -5.11
CA ALA A 21 -29.87 -3.34 -4.91
C ALA A 21 -28.50 -2.64 -5.04
N VAL A 22 -27.45 -3.21 -4.43
CA VAL A 22 -26.07 -2.69 -4.53
C VAL A 22 -25.58 -2.78 -5.98
N THR A 23 -25.83 -3.91 -6.64
CA THR A 23 -25.44 -4.13 -8.04
C THR A 23 -26.15 -3.17 -8.98
N THR A 24 -27.46 -2.97 -8.80
CA THR A 24 -28.26 -2.01 -9.58
C THR A 24 -27.72 -0.59 -9.43
N MET A 25 -27.34 -0.18 -8.21
CA MET A 25 -26.75 1.15 -7.99
C MET A 25 -25.40 1.30 -8.71
N LEU A 26 -24.55 0.28 -8.71
CA LEU A 26 -23.31 0.29 -9.49
C LEU A 26 -23.57 0.43 -11.00
N VAL A 27 -24.54 -0.32 -11.53
CA VAL A 27 -24.94 -0.23 -12.95
C VAL A 27 -25.50 1.15 -13.28
N LEU A 28 -26.31 1.74 -12.40
CA LEU A 28 -26.81 3.11 -12.60
C LEU A 28 -25.68 4.13 -12.63
N LEU A 29 -24.62 3.96 -11.82
CA LEU A 29 -23.48 4.86 -11.76
C LEU A 29 -22.46 4.60 -12.88
N SER A 30 -22.55 3.49 -13.60
CA SER A 30 -21.55 3.05 -14.56
C SER A 30 -21.49 3.87 -15.84
N TYR A 31 -22.35 4.88 -16.00
CA TYR A 31 -22.30 5.77 -17.17
C TYR A 31 -20.95 6.50 -17.29
N GLN A 32 -20.22 6.67 -16.18
CA GLN A 32 -18.86 7.20 -16.17
C GLN A 32 -17.87 6.35 -16.97
N LEU A 33 -18.06 5.02 -17.07
CA LEU A 33 -17.19 4.12 -17.85
C LEU A 33 -17.17 4.47 -19.34
N PHE A 34 -18.26 5.01 -19.85
CA PHE A 34 -18.47 5.27 -21.28
C PHE A 34 -18.03 6.68 -21.70
N HIS A 35 -17.43 7.44 -20.80
CA HIS A 35 -16.93 8.79 -21.07
C HIS A 35 -15.43 8.84 -20.78
N LYS A 36 -14.68 9.45 -21.69
CA LYS A 36 -13.23 9.65 -21.53
C LYS A 36 -12.91 10.67 -20.42
N GLU A 37 -13.75 11.67 -20.27
CA GLU A 37 -13.59 12.74 -19.28
C GLU A 37 -14.41 12.44 -18.01
N ILE A 38 -13.94 12.95 -16.87
CA ILE A 38 -14.65 12.84 -15.59
C ILE A 38 -15.90 13.72 -15.62
N LEU A 39 -17.05 13.11 -15.35
CA LEU A 39 -18.35 13.78 -15.44
C LEU A 39 -18.67 14.49 -14.12
N ARG A 40 -18.46 15.80 -14.11
CA ARG A 40 -18.80 16.67 -12.96
C ARG A 40 -20.32 16.93 -12.85
N ASP A 41 -21.03 17.00 -13.98
CA ASP A 41 -22.47 17.33 -14.06
C ASP A 41 -23.37 16.16 -14.45
N GLY A 42 -23.07 14.97 -13.94
CA GLY A 42 -23.89 13.81 -14.19
C GLY A 42 -25.27 13.89 -13.52
N LEU A 43 -26.34 13.67 -14.29
CA LEU A 43 -27.72 13.75 -13.81
C LEU A 43 -27.95 12.87 -12.56
N ILE A 44 -27.46 11.62 -12.58
CA ILE A 44 -27.62 10.67 -11.49
C ILE A 44 -26.88 11.13 -10.23
N TYR A 45 -25.64 11.63 -10.38
CA TYR A 45 -24.88 12.19 -9.26
C TYR A 45 -25.60 13.39 -8.64
N GLN A 46 -26.09 14.32 -9.47
CA GLN A 46 -26.84 15.47 -8.98
C GLN A 46 -28.10 15.05 -8.22
N TYR A 47 -28.78 13.97 -8.61
CA TYR A 47 -29.90 13.43 -7.84
C TYR A 47 -29.47 12.83 -6.51
N LEU A 48 -28.36 12.09 -6.47
CA LEU A 48 -27.83 11.50 -5.23
C LEU A 48 -27.32 12.55 -4.23
N MET A 49 -26.93 13.73 -4.71
CA MET A 49 -26.48 14.86 -3.88
C MET A 49 -27.60 15.81 -3.44
N LYS A 50 -28.88 15.55 -3.78
CA LYS A 50 -30.03 16.37 -3.32
C LYS A 50 -30.43 16.05 -1.88
N GLU A 51 -31.00 17.05 -1.19
CA GLU A 51 -31.31 17.05 0.26
C GLU A 51 -31.95 15.75 0.80
N ARG A 52 -32.90 15.13 0.07
CA ARG A 52 -33.53 13.88 0.51
C ARG A 52 -32.56 12.70 0.55
N CYS A 53 -31.72 12.55 -0.47
CA CYS A 53 -30.71 11.48 -0.53
C CYS A 53 -29.60 11.72 0.48
N VAL A 54 -29.23 12.98 0.70
CA VAL A 54 -28.25 13.39 1.71
C VAL A 54 -28.62 12.90 3.12
N SER A 55 -29.91 12.95 3.48
CA SER A 55 -30.39 12.44 4.78
C SER A 55 -30.18 10.93 4.98
N LEU A 56 -30.02 10.17 3.89
CA LEU A 56 -29.81 8.72 3.91
C LEU A 56 -28.33 8.34 3.80
N THR A 57 -27.44 9.28 3.48
CA THR A 57 -26.01 9.03 3.21
C THR A 57 -25.33 8.30 4.35
N SER A 58 -25.44 8.79 5.59
CA SER A 58 -24.82 8.15 6.76
C SER A 58 -25.31 6.71 6.95
N ARG A 59 -26.60 6.44 6.70
CA ARG A 59 -27.18 5.11 6.81
C ARG A 59 -26.68 4.19 5.70
N LEU A 60 -26.58 4.68 4.47
CA LEU A 60 -26.07 3.90 3.34
C LEU A 60 -24.59 3.56 3.55
N VAL A 61 -23.73 4.54 3.81
CA VAL A 61 -22.29 4.32 4.05
C VAL A 61 -22.06 3.36 5.21
N LYS A 62 -22.79 3.54 6.33
CA LYS A 62 -22.76 2.62 7.47
C LYS A 62 -23.13 1.20 7.03
N THR A 63 -24.20 1.02 6.25
CA THR A 63 -24.67 -0.29 5.78
C THR A 63 -23.64 -0.98 4.87
N LEU A 64 -23.06 -0.24 3.92
CA LEU A 64 -22.02 -0.77 3.02
C LEU A 64 -20.78 -1.22 3.79
N LEU A 65 -20.33 -0.43 4.78
CA LEU A 65 -19.25 -0.82 5.68
C LEU A 65 -19.61 -2.03 6.54
N TYR A 66 -20.86 -2.15 7.02
CA TYR A 66 -21.28 -3.35 7.74
C TYR A 66 -21.26 -4.60 6.86
N ASN A 67 -21.68 -4.51 5.60
CA ASN A 67 -21.59 -5.63 4.67
C ASN A 67 -20.13 -6.06 4.45
N PHE A 68 -19.23 -5.08 4.31
CA PHE A 68 -17.79 -5.32 4.25
C PHE A 68 -17.26 -6.01 5.52
N ILE A 69 -17.65 -5.54 6.70
CA ILE A 69 -17.22 -6.10 7.99
C ILE A 69 -17.75 -7.52 8.21
N ARG A 70 -19.04 -7.75 7.91
CA ARG A 70 -19.70 -9.03 8.23
C ARG A 70 -19.24 -10.17 7.32
N GLN A 71 -18.78 -9.87 6.11
CA GLN A 71 -18.30 -10.85 5.15
C GLN A 71 -19.25 -12.05 5.04
N GLU A 72 -20.56 -11.78 4.95
CA GLU A 72 -21.56 -12.85 4.89
C GLU A 72 -21.34 -13.70 3.64
N LYS A 73 -21.26 -15.02 3.85
CA LYS A 73 -21.17 -15.97 2.75
C LYS A 73 -22.48 -15.98 1.98
N CYS A 74 -22.37 -16.18 0.66
CA CYS A 74 -23.55 -16.38 -0.17
C CYS A 74 -24.36 -17.56 0.38
N PRO A 75 -25.66 -17.38 0.67
CA PRO A 75 -26.53 -18.49 1.06
C PRO A 75 -26.52 -19.60 -0.01
N PRO A 76 -26.56 -20.88 0.38
CA PRO A 76 -26.70 -21.96 -0.57
C PRO A 76 -28.00 -21.77 -1.37
N PRO A 77 -28.05 -22.15 -2.66
CA PRO A 77 -29.27 -22.03 -3.45
C PRO A 77 -30.36 -22.91 -2.85
N THR A 78 -31.26 -22.33 -2.06
CA THR A 78 -32.46 -23.01 -1.58
C THR A 78 -33.38 -23.22 -2.78
N THR A 79 -33.60 -24.47 -3.16
CA THR A 79 -34.50 -24.92 -4.23
C THR A 79 -35.99 -24.59 -4.01
N HIS A 80 -36.35 -23.83 -2.96
CA HIS A 80 -37.76 -23.68 -2.55
C HIS A 80 -38.09 -22.27 -2.00
N ILE A 81 -37.74 -21.20 -2.72
CA ILE A 81 -38.24 -19.85 -2.37
C ILE A 81 -39.72 -19.67 -2.78
N PHE A 82 -40.23 -20.51 -3.69
CA PHE A 82 -41.65 -20.61 -3.98
C PHE A 82 -42.09 -22.07 -3.93
N ASP A 83 -42.87 -22.44 -2.91
CA ASP A 83 -43.57 -23.72 -2.90
C ASP A 83 -44.43 -23.83 -4.17
N GLN A 84 -44.19 -24.87 -4.96
CA GLN A 84 -45.08 -25.29 -6.04
C GLN A 84 -46.40 -25.75 -5.41
N GLN A 85 -47.35 -24.84 -5.23
CA GLN A 85 -48.75 -25.26 -5.20
C GLN A 85 -49.15 -25.62 -6.63
N SER A 86 -49.27 -26.92 -6.82
CA SER A 86 -49.86 -27.56 -7.97
C SER A 86 -51.34 -27.17 -8.07
N ASP A 87 -51.67 -26.22 -8.96
CA ASP A 87 -52.78 -26.41 -9.90
C ASP A 87 -52.85 -25.27 -10.93
N GLY A 88 -53.01 -25.64 -12.20
CA GLY A 88 -53.70 -24.82 -13.20
C GLY A 88 -52.95 -23.63 -13.84
N GLY A 89 -52.23 -23.92 -14.94
CA GLY A 89 -52.19 -23.11 -16.17
C GLY A 89 -51.93 -21.60 -16.08
N GLY A 90 -50.70 -21.18 -16.37
CA GLY A 90 -50.39 -19.78 -16.71
C GLY A 90 -48.95 -19.56 -17.16
N LEU A 91 -48.73 -19.50 -18.49
CA LEU A 91 -47.45 -19.30 -19.18
C LEU A 91 -46.79 -17.90 -18.93
N LEU A 92 -47.24 -17.14 -17.93
CA LEU A 92 -46.79 -15.76 -17.67
C LEU A 92 -46.13 -15.56 -16.30
N TYR A 93 -46.16 -16.55 -15.40
CA TYR A 93 -45.52 -16.45 -14.08
C TYR A 93 -44.04 -16.86 -14.05
N GLY A 94 -43.47 -17.30 -15.18
CA GLY A 94 -42.05 -17.65 -15.32
C GLY A 94 -41.10 -16.46 -15.54
N LEU A 95 -41.61 -15.24 -15.76
CA LEU A 95 -40.76 -14.06 -16.02
C LEU A 95 -40.43 -13.25 -14.77
N ALA A 96 -41.30 -13.23 -13.75
CA ALA A 96 -41.02 -12.56 -12.48
C ALA A 96 -40.08 -13.38 -11.57
N SER A 97 -40.02 -14.70 -11.77
CA SER A 97 -39.08 -15.61 -11.12
C SER A 97 -37.71 -15.72 -11.84
N GLY A 98 -37.56 -15.09 -13.01
CA GLY A 98 -36.41 -15.29 -13.90
C GLY A 98 -35.16 -14.49 -13.52
N VAL A 99 -35.30 -13.40 -12.75
CA VAL A 99 -34.16 -12.56 -12.34
C VAL A 99 -33.31 -13.19 -11.23
N ALA A 100 -33.93 -13.93 -10.31
CA ALA A 100 -33.17 -14.65 -9.27
C ALA A 100 -32.48 -15.92 -9.82
N SER A 101 -33.07 -16.60 -10.80
CA SER A 101 -32.49 -17.84 -11.37
C SER A 101 -31.43 -17.60 -12.44
N GLY A 102 -31.46 -16.46 -13.14
CA GLY A 102 -30.53 -16.15 -14.23
C GLY A 102 -29.08 -15.96 -13.76
N LEU A 103 -28.90 -15.33 -12.59
CA LEU A 103 -27.59 -15.07 -12.00
C LEU A 103 -26.88 -16.36 -11.52
N TRP A 104 -27.63 -17.38 -11.13
CA TRP A 104 -27.06 -18.63 -10.60
C TRP A 104 -26.51 -19.57 -11.68
N SER A 105 -27.08 -19.61 -12.89
CA SER A 105 -26.57 -20.48 -13.97
C SER A 105 -25.17 -20.08 -14.45
N VAL A 106 -24.81 -18.80 -14.27
CA VAL A 106 -23.53 -18.19 -14.69
C VAL A 106 -22.39 -18.56 -13.74
N PHE A 107 -22.67 -18.85 -12.46
CA PHE A 107 -21.66 -19.31 -11.50
C PHE A 107 -21.11 -20.71 -11.81
N THR A 108 -21.83 -21.53 -12.61
CA THR A 108 -21.43 -22.91 -12.93
C THR A 108 -20.93 -23.13 -14.37
N LEU A 109 -21.04 -22.15 -15.28
CA LEU A 109 -20.74 -22.39 -16.71
C LEU A 109 -19.67 -21.49 -17.35
N GLY A 110 -19.14 -20.48 -16.64
CA GLY A 110 -18.20 -19.49 -17.21
C GLY A 110 -16.70 -19.81 -17.13
N GLY A 111 -16.30 -20.94 -16.55
CA GLY A 111 -14.91 -21.24 -16.20
C GLY A 111 -14.12 -22.09 -17.20
N ALA A 112 -14.15 -21.75 -18.49
CA ALA A 112 -13.38 -22.49 -19.50
C ALA A 112 -12.67 -21.55 -20.49
N SER A 113 -11.78 -20.68 -19.99
CA SER A 113 -10.59 -20.15 -20.69
C SER A 113 -9.87 -19.07 -19.87
N SER A 114 -9.20 -19.45 -18.79
CA SER A 114 -8.09 -18.65 -18.23
C SER A 114 -7.13 -19.59 -17.48
N LYS A 115 -5.84 -19.30 -17.59
CA LYS A 115 -4.73 -20.15 -17.14
C LYS A 115 -4.83 -20.49 -15.64
N PRO A 116 -4.42 -21.69 -15.20
CA PRO A 116 -4.47 -22.08 -13.80
C PRO A 116 -3.30 -21.42 -13.05
N GLY A 117 -3.62 -20.50 -12.14
CA GLY A 117 -2.67 -19.89 -11.24
C GLY A 117 -3.35 -19.52 -9.92
N LEU A 118 -3.08 -20.31 -8.89
CA LEU A 118 -3.18 -20.01 -7.45
C LEU A 118 -4.59 -19.73 -6.89
N GLU A 119 -5.22 -20.79 -6.37
CA GLU A 119 -5.97 -20.84 -5.10
C GLU A 119 -6.74 -19.58 -4.64
N GLN A 120 -7.53 -18.95 -5.52
CA GLN A 120 -8.52 -17.96 -5.09
C GLN A 120 -9.76 -18.71 -4.57
N GLU A 121 -9.82 -18.77 -3.24
CA GLU A 121 -10.80 -19.36 -2.33
C GLU A 121 -12.19 -19.71 -2.86
N GLN A 122 -12.60 -20.94 -2.52
CA GLN A 122 -13.89 -21.59 -2.73
C GLN A 122 -15.11 -20.93 -2.04
N ASN A 123 -15.10 -19.62 -1.76
CA ASN A 123 -16.25 -18.92 -1.17
C ASN A 123 -16.32 -17.48 -1.67
N PRO A 124 -17.03 -17.18 -2.78
CA PRO A 124 -17.25 -15.81 -3.18
C PRO A 124 -18.03 -15.08 -2.06
N LEU A 125 -17.54 -13.91 -1.65
CA LEU A 125 -18.20 -12.98 -0.72
C LEU A 125 -18.83 -11.82 -1.53
N PRO A 126 -19.81 -12.08 -2.42
CA PRO A 126 -20.16 -11.13 -3.45
C PRO A 126 -20.81 -9.88 -2.86
N LEU A 127 -21.65 -9.98 -1.83
CA LEU A 127 -22.27 -8.81 -1.21
C LEU A 127 -21.24 -7.89 -0.53
N SER A 128 -20.25 -8.46 0.17
CA SER A 128 -19.18 -7.70 0.83
C SER A 128 -18.36 -6.92 -0.20
N ASN A 129 -17.87 -7.62 -1.22
CA ASN A 129 -17.05 -7.03 -2.28
C ASN A 129 -17.84 -5.97 -3.08
N GLN A 130 -19.08 -6.27 -3.48
CA GLN A 130 -19.91 -5.34 -4.23
C GLN A 130 -20.27 -4.10 -3.41
N SER A 131 -20.50 -4.26 -2.10
CA SER A 131 -20.76 -3.14 -1.19
C SER A 131 -19.54 -2.24 -1.04
N LEU A 132 -18.34 -2.83 -0.97
CA LEU A 132 -17.08 -2.10 -0.92
C LEU A 132 -16.84 -1.33 -2.22
N LEU A 133 -17.04 -1.97 -3.39
CA LEU A 133 -16.96 -1.31 -4.68
C LEU A 133 -17.91 -0.12 -4.80
N LEU A 134 -19.18 -0.30 -4.41
CA LEU A 134 -20.15 0.79 -4.41
C LEU A 134 -19.75 1.92 -3.46
N LEU A 135 -19.24 1.59 -2.27
CA LEU A 135 -18.74 2.58 -1.32
C LEU A 135 -17.60 3.40 -1.92
N LEU A 136 -16.63 2.75 -2.56
CA LEU A 136 -15.50 3.41 -3.21
C LEU A 136 -15.96 4.31 -4.35
N VAL A 137 -16.92 3.88 -5.18
CA VAL A 137 -17.52 4.72 -6.23
C VAL A 137 -18.17 5.96 -5.61
N LEU A 138 -19.03 5.79 -4.60
CA LEU A 138 -19.75 6.89 -3.96
C LEU A 138 -18.80 7.88 -3.27
N ALA A 139 -17.78 7.38 -2.56
CA ALA A 139 -16.80 8.21 -1.86
C ALA A 139 -15.88 8.99 -2.82
N ASN A 140 -15.66 8.48 -4.03
CA ASN A 140 -14.81 9.13 -5.04
C ASN A 140 -15.58 9.93 -6.09
N LEU A 141 -16.91 10.09 -5.94
CA LEU A 141 -17.64 11.06 -6.75
C LEU A 141 -17.05 12.46 -6.56
N THR A 142 -17.10 13.24 -7.64
CA THR A 142 -16.76 14.65 -7.64
C THR A 142 -17.68 15.41 -6.68
N ASP A 143 -17.23 16.59 -6.26
CA ASP A 143 -18.08 17.50 -5.50
C ASP A 143 -19.32 17.90 -6.31
N GLY A 144 -20.38 18.23 -5.57
CA GLY A 144 -21.68 18.58 -6.11
C GLY A 144 -21.70 20.00 -6.72
N PRO A 145 -22.83 20.38 -7.35
CA PRO A 145 -22.98 21.71 -7.94
C PRO A 145 -22.74 22.81 -6.89
N ASN A 146 -22.06 23.89 -7.29
CA ASN A 146 -21.58 24.98 -6.43
C ASN A 146 -20.47 24.59 -5.42
N ASP A 147 -19.59 23.65 -5.80
CA ASP A 147 -18.48 23.17 -4.98
C ASP A 147 -18.92 22.64 -3.61
N CYS A 148 -20.13 22.07 -3.55
CA CYS A 148 -20.62 21.42 -2.34
C CYS A 148 -19.87 20.10 -2.13
N PRO A 149 -19.23 19.87 -0.97
CA PRO A 149 -18.42 18.68 -0.73
C PRO A 149 -19.25 17.40 -0.85
N ASN A 150 -18.64 16.34 -1.41
CA ASN A 150 -19.28 15.03 -1.55
C ASN A 150 -19.76 14.49 -0.16
N PRO A 151 -21.07 14.31 0.08
CA PRO A 151 -21.62 13.88 1.35
C PRO A 151 -21.25 12.44 1.73
N TYR A 152 -21.01 11.56 0.74
CA TYR A 152 -20.56 10.18 0.97
C TYR A 152 -19.11 10.16 1.43
N ARG A 153 -18.26 10.98 0.79
CA ARG A 153 -16.87 11.21 1.23
C ARG A 153 -16.85 11.73 2.66
N GLN A 154 -17.64 12.76 2.96
CA GLN A 154 -17.78 13.30 4.32
C GLN A 154 -18.20 12.24 5.35
N ALA A 155 -19.09 11.32 4.98
CA ALA A 155 -19.50 10.25 5.87
C ALA A 155 -18.39 9.23 6.15
N VAL A 156 -17.54 8.94 5.17
CA VAL A 156 -16.34 8.09 5.35
C VAL A 156 -15.29 8.79 6.21
N THR A 157 -15.13 10.11 6.10
CA THR A 157 -14.12 10.86 6.88
C THR A 157 -14.54 11.16 8.31
N CYS A 158 -15.85 11.27 8.58
CA CYS A 158 -16.36 11.77 9.86
C CYS A 158 -16.93 10.71 10.82
N PHE A 159 -16.98 9.43 10.45
CA PHE A 159 -17.53 8.41 11.36
C PHE A 159 -16.60 8.18 12.57
N LYS A 160 -17.21 7.75 13.69
CA LYS A 160 -16.56 7.58 15.00
C LYS A 160 -16.66 6.16 15.53
N ASN A 161 -15.88 5.86 16.57
CA ASN A 161 -15.96 4.56 17.22
C ASN A 161 -17.27 4.44 18.01
N THR A 162 -17.85 3.25 18.07
CA THR A 162 -18.99 2.95 18.96
C THR A 162 -18.67 3.19 20.45
N GLN A 163 -17.39 3.22 20.82
CA GLN A 163 -16.95 3.50 22.18
C GLN A 163 -16.79 4.99 22.48
N ASP A 164 -16.87 5.87 21.46
CA ASP A 164 -16.77 7.32 21.67
C ASP A 164 -18.07 7.84 22.28
N THR A 165 -18.02 8.25 23.55
CA THR A 165 -19.16 8.83 24.28
C THR A 165 -19.41 10.30 23.95
N SER A 166 -18.61 10.91 23.06
CA SER A 166 -18.83 12.29 22.61
C SER A 166 -20.18 12.39 21.92
N SER A 167 -21.05 13.31 22.36
CA SER A 167 -22.32 13.58 21.68
C SER A 167 -22.06 13.93 20.22
N ILE A 168 -22.77 13.27 19.31
CA ILE A 168 -22.82 13.67 17.90
C ILE A 168 -23.51 15.03 17.86
N PRO A 169 -22.86 16.10 17.34
CA PRO A 169 -23.52 17.38 17.17
C PRO A 169 -24.74 17.20 16.26
N THR A 170 -25.90 17.72 16.69
CA THR A 170 -27.20 17.55 16.01
C THR A 170 -27.21 18.06 14.56
N GLU A 171 -26.23 18.88 14.17
CA GLU A 171 -26.09 19.48 12.84
C GLU A 171 -25.25 18.64 11.85
N GLN A 172 -24.60 17.55 12.29
CA GLN A 172 -23.78 16.71 11.41
C GLN A 172 -24.61 15.57 10.79
N HIS A 173 -25.34 15.86 9.71
CA HIS A 173 -26.10 14.85 8.96
C HIS A 173 -25.24 13.68 8.40
N HIS A 174 -23.91 13.84 8.40
CA HIS A 174 -22.96 12.92 7.78
C HIS A 174 -22.17 12.03 8.77
N THR A 175 -22.44 12.07 10.08
CA THR A 175 -21.67 11.23 11.03
C THR A 175 -22.48 10.08 11.61
N PHE A 176 -21.80 8.96 11.84
CA PHE A 176 -22.35 7.77 12.48
C PHE A 176 -21.25 7.05 13.28
N GLN A 177 -21.64 6.05 14.06
CA GLN A 177 -20.73 5.20 14.82
C GLN A 177 -20.61 3.80 14.22
N ILE A 178 -19.39 3.25 14.23
CA ILE A 178 -19.06 1.88 13.83
C ILE A 178 -18.02 1.28 14.78
N ASN A 179 -18.00 -0.05 14.90
CA ASN A 179 -17.01 -0.73 15.74
C ASN A 179 -15.66 -0.76 15.01
N PHE A 180 -14.69 -0.01 15.53
CA PHE A 180 -13.38 0.12 14.89
C PHE A 180 -12.59 -1.20 14.89
N ASN A 181 -12.73 -2.03 15.91
CA ASN A 181 -12.07 -3.32 15.96
C ASN A 181 -12.56 -4.25 14.85
N SER A 182 -13.88 -4.32 14.65
CA SER A 182 -14.46 -5.13 13.57
C SER A 182 -14.05 -4.64 12.18
N LEU A 183 -13.99 -3.32 11.97
CA LEU A 183 -13.51 -2.74 10.72
C LEU A 183 -12.03 -3.03 10.49
N TYR A 184 -11.19 -2.88 11.52
CA TYR A 184 -9.77 -3.17 11.46
C TYR A 184 -9.49 -4.64 11.13
N THR A 185 -10.19 -5.58 11.78
CA THR A 185 -10.06 -7.01 11.49
C THR A 185 -10.43 -7.33 10.04
N ALA A 186 -11.55 -6.79 9.53
CA ALA A 186 -11.96 -6.99 8.14
C ALA A 186 -10.95 -6.41 7.14
N LEU A 187 -10.35 -5.24 7.43
CA LEU A 187 -9.29 -4.67 6.61
C LEU A 187 -8.06 -5.58 6.57
N CYS A 188 -7.62 -6.13 7.72
CA CYS A 188 -6.48 -7.04 7.76
C CYS A 188 -6.73 -8.32 6.97
N GLU A 189 -7.91 -8.94 7.11
CA GLU A 189 -8.28 -10.17 6.41
C GLU A 189 -8.34 -9.98 4.88
N GLN A 190 -8.84 -8.83 4.42
CA GLN A 190 -9.06 -8.56 3.00
C GLN A 190 -7.92 -7.79 2.34
N GLN A 191 -6.81 -7.53 3.04
CA GLN A 191 -5.73 -6.62 2.60
C GLN A 191 -5.01 -7.05 1.32
N ARG A 192 -5.20 -8.31 0.87
CA ARG A 192 -4.68 -8.79 -0.42
C ARG A 192 -5.45 -8.27 -1.63
N SER A 193 -6.65 -7.73 -1.42
CA SER A 193 -7.49 -7.16 -2.46
C SER A 193 -7.19 -5.67 -2.68
N ASP A 194 -7.26 -5.24 -3.94
CA ASP A 194 -7.08 -3.84 -4.34
C ASP A 194 -8.12 -2.93 -3.67
N GLN A 195 -9.38 -3.35 -3.61
CA GLN A 195 -10.48 -2.58 -3.06
C GLN A 195 -10.28 -2.32 -1.56
N ALA A 196 -9.89 -3.34 -0.79
CA ALA A 196 -9.63 -3.17 0.64
C ALA A 196 -8.39 -2.29 0.87
N THR A 197 -7.36 -2.43 0.02
CA THR A 197 -6.18 -1.57 0.06
C THR A 197 -6.56 -0.11 -0.19
N LEU A 198 -7.42 0.17 -1.16
CA LEU A 198 -7.89 1.53 -1.43
C LEU A 198 -8.74 2.09 -0.28
N LEU A 199 -9.63 1.28 0.31
CA LEU A 199 -10.37 1.69 1.51
C LEU A 199 -9.43 2.00 2.67
N LEU A 200 -8.41 1.17 2.89
CA LEU A 200 -7.40 1.40 3.92
C LEU A 200 -6.69 2.74 3.71
N TYR A 201 -6.28 3.04 2.47
CA TYR A 201 -5.73 4.34 2.09
C TYR A 201 -6.68 5.48 2.48
N THR A 202 -7.95 5.42 2.04
CA THR A 202 -8.94 6.46 2.31
C THR A 202 -9.10 6.70 3.82
N LEU A 203 -9.16 5.63 4.61
CA LEU A 203 -9.34 5.72 6.07
C LEU A 203 -8.11 6.28 6.78
N LEU A 204 -6.90 5.85 6.40
CA LEU A 204 -5.66 6.37 7.00
C LEU A 204 -5.43 7.84 6.63
N HIS A 205 -5.69 8.21 5.37
CA HIS A 205 -5.46 9.56 4.89
C HIS A 205 -6.51 10.54 5.44
N GLN A 206 -7.81 10.20 5.34
CA GLN A 206 -8.89 11.16 5.53
C GLN A 206 -9.69 10.99 6.84
N ASN A 207 -9.72 9.80 7.46
CA ASN A 207 -10.42 9.58 8.73
C ASN A 207 -9.43 9.57 9.92
N THR A 208 -9.27 10.72 10.57
CA THR A 208 -8.32 10.89 11.68
C THR A 208 -8.64 9.96 12.87
N ASN A 209 -9.91 9.67 13.14
CA ASN A 209 -10.30 8.79 14.26
C ASN A 209 -9.81 7.35 14.00
N MET A 210 -10.04 6.84 12.79
CA MET A 210 -9.57 5.52 12.37
C MET A 210 -8.05 5.47 12.31
N ARG A 211 -7.39 6.48 11.72
CA ARG A 211 -5.92 6.54 11.68
C ARG A 211 -5.31 6.43 13.09
N ASN A 212 -5.79 7.23 14.04
CA ASN A 212 -5.29 7.21 15.41
C ASN A 212 -5.55 5.86 16.09
N TYR A 213 -6.72 5.27 15.87
CA TYR A 213 -7.03 3.93 16.37
C TYR A 213 -6.06 2.89 15.82
N MET A 214 -5.80 2.90 14.51
CA MET A 214 -4.91 1.94 13.85
C MET A 214 -3.46 2.08 14.33
N LEU A 215 -2.94 3.31 14.44
CA LEU A 215 -1.59 3.55 14.94
C LEU A 215 -1.40 3.14 16.42
N SER A 216 -2.49 3.03 17.19
CA SER A 216 -2.45 2.58 18.59
C SER A 216 -2.50 1.04 18.76
N ARG A 217 -2.68 0.29 17.66
CA ARG A 217 -2.77 -1.18 17.69
C ARG A 217 -1.41 -1.82 17.92
N THR A 218 -1.43 -2.96 18.62
CA THR A 218 -0.22 -3.75 18.89
C THR A 218 0.00 -4.88 17.88
N ASP A 219 -1.03 -5.24 17.12
CA ASP A 219 -1.07 -6.35 16.16
C ASP A 219 -0.92 -5.88 14.70
N MET A 220 -0.10 -4.85 14.49
CA MET A 220 0.10 -4.18 13.20
C MET A 220 0.70 -5.10 12.13
N GLU A 221 1.32 -6.22 12.50
CA GLU A 221 1.80 -7.24 11.57
C GLU A 221 0.69 -7.81 10.68
N ASN A 222 -0.54 -7.92 11.20
CA ASN A 222 -1.69 -8.42 10.43
C ASN A 222 -2.05 -7.49 9.27
N LEU A 223 -1.70 -6.21 9.37
CA LEU A 223 -1.92 -5.21 8.34
C LEU A 223 -0.69 -5.04 7.44
N VAL A 224 0.49 -4.90 8.05
CA VAL A 224 1.72 -4.53 7.33
C VAL A 224 2.28 -5.70 6.53
N VAL A 225 2.23 -6.95 7.03
CA VAL A 225 2.80 -8.11 6.30
C VAL A 225 2.13 -8.32 4.93
N PRO A 226 0.78 -8.31 4.80
CA PRO A 226 0.14 -8.37 3.49
C PRO A 226 0.54 -7.22 2.54
N ILE A 227 0.72 -6.00 3.06
CA ILE A 227 1.17 -4.85 2.28
C ILE A 227 2.60 -5.06 1.75
N LEU A 228 3.49 -5.61 2.58
CA LEU A 228 4.84 -5.99 2.17
C LEU A 228 4.83 -7.10 1.12
N GLU A 229 3.92 -8.07 1.23
CA GLU A 229 3.75 -9.13 0.23
C GLU A 229 3.29 -8.59 -1.13
N ILE A 230 2.45 -7.53 -1.16
CA ILE A 230 2.07 -6.82 -2.39
C ILE A 230 3.30 -6.17 -3.05
N LEU A 231 4.10 -5.42 -2.28
CA LEU A 231 5.30 -4.74 -2.80
C LEU A 231 6.40 -5.72 -3.23
N TYR A 232 6.49 -6.87 -2.57
CA TYR A 232 7.46 -7.90 -2.91
C TYR A 232 7.19 -8.53 -4.28
N HIS A 233 5.90 -8.71 -4.63
CA HIS A 233 5.42 -9.25 -5.91
C HIS A 233 5.03 -8.15 -6.91
N VAL A 234 5.75 -7.03 -6.92
CA VAL A 234 5.47 -5.88 -7.80
C VAL A 234 5.34 -6.23 -9.29
N GLU A 235 5.96 -7.32 -9.75
CA GLU A 235 5.89 -7.78 -11.14
C GLU A 235 4.56 -8.47 -11.51
N ASP A 236 3.86 -9.02 -10.52
CA ASP A 236 2.60 -9.76 -10.70
C ASP A 236 1.36 -8.93 -10.33
N ARG A 237 1.54 -7.66 -9.94
CA ARG A 237 0.49 -6.78 -9.41
C ARG A 237 0.20 -5.61 -10.33
N ASN A 238 -1.04 -5.10 -10.26
CA ASN A 238 -1.37 -3.83 -10.91
C ASN A 238 -0.52 -2.71 -10.31
N SER A 239 0.07 -1.86 -11.16
CA SER A 239 0.81 -0.66 -10.77
C SER A 239 0.05 0.22 -9.78
N HIS A 240 -1.27 0.40 -9.95
CA HIS A 240 -2.10 1.18 -9.04
C HIS A 240 -2.14 0.55 -7.63
N HIS A 241 -2.25 -0.77 -7.54
CA HIS A 241 -2.24 -1.50 -6.26
C HIS A 241 -0.90 -1.33 -5.55
N VAL A 242 0.20 -1.41 -6.30
CA VAL A 242 1.56 -1.20 -5.79
C VAL A 242 1.72 0.23 -5.26
N TYR A 243 1.23 1.24 -5.98
CA TYR A 243 1.26 2.62 -5.49
C TYR A 243 0.44 2.80 -4.22
N MET A 244 -0.77 2.25 -4.13
CA MET A 244 -1.58 2.34 -2.92
C MET A 244 -0.88 1.69 -1.72
N ALA A 245 -0.31 0.49 -1.90
CA ALA A 245 0.45 -0.19 -0.87
C ALA A 245 1.65 0.65 -0.38
N LEU A 246 2.38 1.28 -1.30
CA LEU A 246 3.51 2.13 -0.97
C LEU A 246 3.10 3.43 -0.26
N ILE A 247 2.03 4.08 -0.70
CA ILE A 247 1.48 5.28 -0.05
C ILE A 247 1.04 4.95 1.38
N ILE A 248 0.39 3.81 1.59
CA ILE A 248 0.01 3.36 2.94
C ILE A 248 1.24 3.19 3.82
N LEU A 249 2.31 2.55 3.33
CA LEU A 249 3.56 2.48 4.08
C LEU A 249 4.15 3.87 4.37
N LEU A 250 4.11 4.78 3.40
CA LEU A 250 4.59 6.15 3.61
C LEU A 250 3.81 6.83 4.74
N ILE A 251 2.47 6.81 4.70
CA ILE A 251 1.61 7.38 5.74
C ILE A 251 1.87 6.74 7.11
N LEU A 252 2.02 5.42 7.18
CA LEU A 252 2.32 4.72 8.44
C LEU A 252 3.69 5.14 9.01
N THR A 253 4.71 5.25 8.15
CA THR A 253 6.08 5.61 8.56
C THR A 253 6.22 7.07 8.96
N GLU A 254 5.23 7.94 8.71
CA GLU A 254 5.24 9.30 9.26
C GLU A 254 5.25 9.32 10.80
N ASP A 255 4.69 8.28 11.44
CA ASP A 255 4.59 8.18 12.89
C ASP A 255 5.81 7.49 13.53
N ASP A 256 6.44 8.20 14.46
CA ASP A 256 7.61 7.71 15.20
C ASP A 256 7.32 6.51 16.10
N THR A 257 6.11 6.42 16.63
CA THR A 257 5.72 5.33 17.54
C THR A 257 5.56 4.04 16.74
N PHE A 258 4.93 4.11 15.57
CA PHE A 258 4.91 3.03 14.59
C PHE A 258 6.32 2.59 14.22
N ASN A 259 7.19 3.53 13.83
CA ASN A 259 8.56 3.18 13.42
C ASN A 259 9.35 2.45 14.51
N ARG A 260 9.14 2.81 15.79
CA ARG A 260 9.75 2.09 16.92
C ARG A 260 9.12 0.71 17.14
N SER A 261 7.78 0.63 17.18
CA SER A 261 7.06 -0.58 17.56
C SER A 261 7.26 -1.73 16.58
N ILE A 262 7.33 -1.45 15.27
CA ILE A 262 7.51 -2.52 14.26
C ILE A 262 8.87 -3.23 14.38
N HIS A 263 9.88 -2.62 15.00
CA HIS A 263 11.16 -3.29 15.25
C HIS A 263 11.09 -4.27 16.44
N GLU A 264 10.07 -4.17 17.29
CA GLU A 264 9.85 -5.03 18.45
C GLU A 264 8.97 -6.25 18.11
N VAL A 265 8.20 -6.18 17.02
CA VAL A 265 7.37 -7.30 16.52
C VAL A 265 8.25 -8.32 15.79
N VAL A 266 8.42 -9.51 16.37
CA VAL A 266 9.20 -10.60 15.78
C VAL A 266 8.30 -11.55 14.98
N LEU A 267 8.59 -11.67 13.69
CA LEU A 267 7.93 -12.58 12.78
C LEU A 267 8.72 -13.88 12.66
N LYS A 268 8.00 -14.99 12.49
CA LYS A 268 8.57 -16.32 12.33
C LYS A 268 8.20 -16.90 10.98
N ASN A 269 9.17 -17.53 10.33
CA ASN A 269 9.00 -18.31 9.09
C ASN A 269 8.30 -17.54 7.95
N ILE A 270 8.95 -16.51 7.41
CA ILE A 270 8.43 -15.84 6.22
C ILE A 270 8.64 -16.75 5.00
N THR A 271 7.55 -17.25 4.41
CA THR A 271 7.59 -18.26 3.33
C THR A 271 7.67 -17.67 1.93
N TRP A 272 7.16 -16.45 1.73
CA TRP A 272 7.11 -15.80 0.41
C TRP A 272 8.40 -15.07 0.03
N TYR A 273 9.29 -14.78 0.99
CA TYR A 273 10.57 -14.12 0.72
C TYR A 273 11.60 -15.15 0.21
N SER A 274 12.05 -15.02 -1.04
CA SER A 274 12.76 -16.10 -1.74
C SER A 274 14.28 -15.94 -1.78
N GLU A 275 14.83 -14.74 -1.61
CA GLU A 275 16.29 -14.52 -1.69
C GLU A 275 17.05 -15.14 -0.52
N ARG A 276 16.38 -15.37 0.61
CA ARG A 276 16.97 -15.97 1.82
C ARG A 276 15.88 -16.53 2.71
N GLN A 277 16.11 -17.69 3.31
CA GLN A 277 15.22 -18.20 4.35
C GLN A 277 15.28 -17.28 5.59
N LEU A 278 14.13 -16.70 5.94
CA LEU A 278 13.98 -15.82 7.11
C LEU A 278 13.22 -16.58 8.22
N THR A 279 13.98 -17.21 9.12
CA THR A 279 13.41 -17.99 10.24
C THR A 279 12.83 -17.08 11.32
N GLU A 280 13.59 -16.06 11.75
CA GLU A 280 13.15 -15.05 12.71
C GLU A 280 13.65 -13.67 12.26
N ILE A 281 12.75 -12.71 12.13
CA ILE A 281 13.06 -11.35 11.71
C ILE A 281 12.05 -10.36 12.29
N SER A 282 12.48 -9.16 12.68
CA SER A 282 11.52 -8.12 13.07
C SER A 282 10.74 -7.58 11.87
N LEU A 283 9.48 -7.20 12.08
CA LEU A 283 8.64 -6.59 11.04
C LEU A 283 9.32 -5.37 10.41
N GLY A 284 9.96 -4.52 11.21
CA GLY A 284 10.73 -3.38 10.72
C GLY A 284 11.92 -3.78 9.85
N SER A 285 12.64 -4.86 10.18
CA SER A 285 13.72 -5.37 9.31
C SER A 285 13.19 -5.97 8.01
N LEU A 286 12.04 -6.63 8.04
CA LEU A 286 11.38 -7.17 6.85
C LEU A 286 10.90 -6.04 5.92
N LEU A 287 10.30 -4.99 6.48
CA LEU A 287 9.89 -3.79 5.74
C LEU A 287 11.09 -3.20 4.99
N ILE A 288 12.21 -2.99 5.67
CA ILE A 288 13.45 -2.49 5.05
C ILE A 288 13.91 -3.38 3.90
N LEU A 289 13.90 -4.71 4.08
CA LEU A 289 14.30 -5.66 3.03
C LEU A 289 13.40 -5.55 1.79
N VAL A 290 12.08 -5.48 1.98
CA VAL A 290 11.12 -5.37 0.89
C VAL A 290 11.28 -4.03 0.17
N VAL A 291 11.35 -2.92 0.90
CA VAL A 291 11.53 -1.59 0.27
C VAL A 291 12.86 -1.50 -0.49
N ILE A 292 13.95 -2.05 0.05
CA ILE A 292 15.23 -2.13 -0.69
C ILE A 292 15.09 -2.96 -1.96
N ARG A 293 14.41 -4.11 -1.90
CA ARG A 293 14.13 -4.94 -3.09
C ARG A 293 13.32 -4.16 -4.11
N THR A 294 12.28 -3.44 -3.70
CA THR A 294 11.45 -2.61 -4.58
C THR A 294 12.28 -1.50 -5.24
N ILE A 295 13.17 -0.83 -4.50
CA ILE A 295 14.11 0.15 -5.06
C ILE A 295 15.02 -0.49 -6.12
N GLN A 296 15.59 -1.66 -5.83
CA GLN A 296 16.49 -2.38 -6.76
C GLN A 296 15.77 -2.83 -8.02
N TYR A 297 14.56 -3.37 -7.88
CA TYR A 297 13.70 -3.74 -9.00
C TYR A 297 13.41 -2.52 -9.87
N ASN A 298 12.96 -1.43 -9.24
CA ASN A 298 12.61 -0.21 -9.95
C ASN A 298 13.78 0.38 -10.74
N MET A 299 14.97 0.44 -10.12
CA MET A 299 16.18 0.95 -10.78
C MET A 299 16.63 0.16 -12.00
N THR A 300 16.33 -1.13 -12.04
CA THR A 300 16.79 -2.05 -13.10
C THR A 300 15.76 -2.30 -14.18
N ARG A 301 14.46 -2.24 -13.84
CA ARG A 301 13.36 -2.60 -14.74
C ARG A 301 12.51 -1.39 -15.16
N THR A 302 11.83 -0.74 -14.22
CA THR A 302 10.74 0.20 -14.52
C THR A 302 11.18 1.65 -14.63
N ARG A 303 12.23 2.07 -13.88
CA ARG A 303 12.74 3.45 -13.82
C ARG A 303 11.67 4.49 -13.50
N ASP A 304 10.74 4.11 -12.63
CA ASP A 304 9.65 4.95 -12.17
C ASP A 304 10.13 5.89 -11.06
N LYS A 305 10.07 7.20 -11.32
CA LYS A 305 10.49 8.24 -10.37
C LYS A 305 9.61 8.26 -9.12
N TYR A 306 8.30 8.10 -9.26
CA TYR A 306 7.35 8.17 -8.14
C TYR A 306 7.58 7.02 -7.16
N LEU A 307 7.67 5.79 -7.68
CA LEU A 307 7.95 4.60 -6.89
C LEU A 307 9.29 4.73 -6.13
N HIS A 308 10.30 5.28 -6.80
CA HIS A 308 11.63 5.47 -6.22
C HIS A 308 11.61 6.45 -5.03
N THR A 309 11.03 7.63 -5.24
CA THR A 309 10.97 8.70 -4.24
C THR A 309 10.20 8.25 -3.00
N ASN A 310 9.04 7.61 -3.17
CA ASN A 310 8.22 7.16 -2.05
C ASN A 310 8.87 6.02 -1.24
N CYS A 311 9.60 5.11 -1.90
CA CYS A 311 10.38 4.08 -1.19
C CYS A 311 11.49 4.69 -0.32
N LEU A 312 12.24 5.67 -0.87
CA LEU A 312 13.27 6.36 -0.10
C LEU A 312 12.69 7.17 1.04
N ALA A 313 11.57 7.87 0.82
CA ALA A 313 10.87 8.63 1.84
C ALA A 313 10.43 7.73 3.02
N ALA A 314 9.88 6.55 2.73
CA ALA A 314 9.50 5.58 3.77
C ALA A 314 10.71 5.06 4.57
N LEU A 315 11.83 4.73 3.90
CA LEU A 315 13.06 4.33 4.59
C LEU A 315 13.66 5.48 5.43
N ALA A 316 13.62 6.70 4.91
CA ALA A 316 14.13 7.89 5.56
C ALA A 316 13.33 8.24 6.81
N ASN A 317 12.01 8.16 6.75
CA ASN A 317 11.11 8.34 7.87
C ASN A 317 11.42 7.42 9.06
N MET A 318 11.78 6.16 8.78
CA MET A 318 12.11 5.15 9.79
C MET A 318 13.54 5.24 10.33
N SER A 319 14.45 5.88 9.60
CA SER A 319 15.89 5.76 9.80
C SER A 319 16.37 6.13 11.21
N ALA A 320 15.75 7.11 11.84
CA ALA A 320 16.10 7.55 13.20
C ALA A 320 15.65 6.54 14.28
N GLN A 321 14.62 5.73 13.98
CA GLN A 321 14.02 4.75 14.88
C GLN A 321 14.44 3.30 14.58
N PHE A 322 15.34 3.08 13.62
CA PHE A 322 15.94 1.76 13.38
C PHE A 322 16.44 1.15 14.69
N ARG A 323 16.07 -0.10 14.95
CA ARG A 323 16.42 -0.78 16.19
C ARG A 323 16.64 -2.27 15.94
N CYS A 324 17.71 -2.81 16.51
CA CYS A 324 18.04 -4.23 16.46
C CYS A 324 17.93 -4.83 15.04
N LEU A 325 18.43 -4.09 14.03
CA LEU A 325 18.32 -4.51 12.64
C LEU A 325 18.88 -5.92 12.45
N HIS A 326 18.11 -6.77 11.76
CA HIS A 326 18.57 -8.10 11.38
C HIS A 326 19.85 -7.98 10.52
N GLN A 327 20.83 -8.86 10.74
CA GLN A 327 22.15 -8.80 10.08
C GLN A 327 22.03 -8.70 8.55
N TYR A 328 21.11 -9.46 7.96
CA TYR A 328 20.84 -9.43 6.53
C TYR A 328 20.26 -8.09 6.06
N ALA A 329 19.36 -7.45 6.83
CA ALA A 329 18.79 -6.15 6.49
C ALA A 329 19.87 -5.05 6.54
N ALA A 330 20.69 -5.04 7.58
CA ALA A 330 21.84 -4.15 7.70
C ALA A 330 22.80 -4.29 6.50
N GLN A 331 23.13 -5.52 6.11
CA GLN A 331 23.95 -5.78 4.93
C GLN A 331 23.29 -5.29 3.63
N ARG A 332 21.98 -5.45 3.47
CA ARG A 332 21.25 -5.02 2.28
C ARG A 332 21.18 -3.50 2.15
N ILE A 333 21.10 -2.75 3.24
CA ILE A 333 21.23 -1.28 3.23
C ILE A 333 22.57 -0.87 2.60
N ILE A 334 23.68 -1.42 3.10
CA ILE A 334 25.03 -1.11 2.59
C ILE A 334 25.21 -1.63 1.16
N SER A 335 24.59 -2.76 0.81
CA SER A 335 24.65 -3.32 -0.55
C SER A 335 23.88 -2.48 -1.57
N LEU A 336 22.76 -1.86 -1.18
CA LEU A 336 22.03 -0.93 -2.04
C LEU A 336 22.89 0.30 -2.34
N PHE A 337 23.55 0.86 -1.32
CA PHE A 337 24.52 1.94 -1.51
C PHE A 337 25.64 1.53 -2.48
N ALA A 338 26.24 0.36 -2.29
CA ALA A 338 27.29 -0.16 -3.18
C ALA A 338 26.81 -0.26 -4.65
N LEU A 339 25.57 -0.72 -4.87
CA LEU A 339 24.96 -0.82 -6.19
C LEU A 339 24.80 0.56 -6.84
N LEU A 340 24.31 1.53 -6.07
CA LEU A 340 24.16 2.91 -6.51
C LEU A 340 25.50 3.54 -6.87
N SER A 341 26.52 3.38 -6.03
CA SER A 341 27.88 3.87 -6.29
C SER A 341 28.46 3.28 -7.58
N LYS A 342 28.29 1.96 -7.79
CA LYS A 342 28.75 1.30 -9.03
C LYS A 342 28.01 1.84 -10.26
N LYS A 343 26.72 2.11 -10.14
CA LYS A 343 25.92 2.71 -11.22
C LYS A 343 26.39 4.13 -11.52
N HIS A 344 26.63 4.96 -10.50
CA HIS A 344 27.18 6.31 -10.62
C HIS A 344 28.51 6.30 -11.39
N ASN A 345 29.49 5.50 -10.94
CA ASN A 345 30.79 5.40 -11.60
C ASN A 345 30.67 4.97 -13.06
N LYS A 346 29.78 4.00 -13.36
CA LYS A 346 29.55 3.55 -14.74
C LYS A 346 28.98 4.67 -15.63
N VAL A 347 27.99 5.42 -15.16
CA VAL A 347 27.39 6.52 -15.93
C VAL A 347 28.40 7.67 -16.08
N LEU A 348 29.20 7.94 -15.05
CA LEU A 348 30.25 8.97 -15.09
C LEU A 348 31.36 8.64 -16.10
N GLU A 349 31.79 7.36 -16.15
CA GLU A 349 32.72 6.87 -17.16
C GLU A 349 32.15 7.02 -18.58
N GLN A 350 30.87 6.66 -18.77
CA GLN A 350 30.18 6.81 -20.06
C GLN A 350 30.11 8.28 -20.50
N ALA A 351 29.72 9.19 -19.60
CA ALA A 351 29.67 10.63 -19.87
C ALA A 351 31.06 11.18 -20.25
N THR A 352 32.11 10.75 -19.53
CA THR A 352 33.50 11.18 -19.79
C THR A 352 34.03 10.65 -21.12
N GLN A 353 33.67 9.42 -21.50
CA GLN A 353 34.05 8.81 -22.78
C GLN A 353 33.35 9.48 -23.96
N SER A 354 32.07 9.82 -23.84
CA SER A 354 31.32 10.55 -24.87
C SER A 354 31.90 11.94 -25.13
N LEU A 355 32.40 12.63 -24.09
CA LEU A 355 33.08 13.92 -24.22
C LEU A 355 34.47 13.83 -24.88
N ARG A 356 35.11 12.65 -24.86
CA ARG A 356 36.45 12.41 -25.43
C ARG A 356 36.44 11.81 -26.84
N GLY A 357 35.30 11.38 -27.37
CA GLY A 357 35.17 10.83 -28.72
C GLY A 357 35.45 11.87 -29.82
N PRO A 358 35.91 11.48 -31.03
CA PRO A 358 36.09 12.42 -32.13
C PRO A 358 34.74 13.06 -32.48
N ARG A 359 34.69 14.40 -32.55
CA ARG A 359 33.56 15.15 -33.14
C ARG A 359 33.47 14.86 -34.64
N GLY A 360 32.99 13.67 -34.99
CA GLY A 360 32.64 13.25 -36.34
C GLY A 360 31.17 13.51 -36.60
N ALA A 361 30.88 14.13 -37.73
CA ALA A 361 29.56 14.57 -38.16
C ALA A 361 28.51 13.45 -38.15
N ASP A 362 27.58 13.51 -37.20
CA ASP A 362 26.21 13.01 -37.32
C ASP A 362 25.33 13.67 -36.25
N ASP A 363 24.94 14.91 -36.55
CA ASP A 363 24.23 15.83 -35.65
C ASP A 363 22.70 15.57 -35.62
N SER A 364 22.30 14.30 -35.49
CA SER A 364 20.86 13.92 -35.48
C SER A 364 20.46 12.82 -34.49
N SER A 365 21.34 12.40 -33.58
CA SER A 365 20.94 11.57 -32.44
C SER A 365 20.87 12.43 -31.18
N VAL A 366 19.71 12.42 -30.52
CA VAL A 366 19.49 13.07 -29.21
C VAL A 366 20.60 12.60 -28.26
N LEU A 367 21.54 13.51 -27.93
CA LEU A 367 22.58 13.22 -26.95
C LEU A 367 21.91 12.75 -25.66
N PRO A 368 22.23 11.56 -25.12
CA PRO A 368 21.66 11.12 -23.85
C PRO A 368 22.00 12.14 -22.76
N ASP A 369 21.01 12.55 -21.96
CA ASP A 369 21.21 13.49 -20.86
C ASP A 369 21.87 12.78 -19.66
N TYR A 370 23.14 12.41 -19.86
CA TYR A 370 23.95 11.78 -18.83
C TYR A 370 24.09 12.67 -17.58
N ALA A 371 23.95 13.99 -17.72
CA ALA A 371 24.02 14.92 -16.60
C ALA A 371 22.78 14.79 -15.70
N GLN A 372 21.58 14.73 -16.27
CA GLN A 372 20.37 14.44 -15.49
C GLN A 372 20.41 13.05 -14.84
N ASP A 373 20.82 12.02 -15.58
CA ASP A 373 20.93 10.66 -15.04
C ASP A 373 21.91 10.60 -13.86
N LEU A 374 23.05 11.30 -13.96
CA LEU A 374 24.01 11.43 -12.86
C LEU A 374 23.42 12.16 -11.67
N ASN A 375 22.77 13.31 -11.89
CA ASN A 375 22.14 14.09 -10.82
C ASN A 375 21.12 13.26 -10.03
N VAL A 376 20.25 12.52 -10.73
CA VAL A 376 19.26 11.65 -10.07
C VAL A 376 19.96 10.56 -9.25
N ILE A 377 21.00 9.91 -9.79
CA ILE A 377 21.76 8.91 -9.02
C ILE A 377 22.44 9.55 -7.81
N GLU A 378 22.99 10.76 -7.94
CA GLU A 378 23.61 11.48 -6.83
C GLU A 378 22.61 11.84 -5.73
N GLU A 379 21.42 12.32 -6.08
CA GLU A 379 20.34 12.58 -5.12
C GLU A 379 19.97 11.33 -4.31
N VAL A 380 19.90 10.18 -4.98
CA VAL A 380 19.59 8.89 -4.35
C VAL A 380 20.74 8.41 -3.46
N ILE A 381 21.99 8.54 -3.91
CA ILE A 381 23.18 8.25 -3.10
C ILE A 381 23.20 9.13 -1.86
N ARG A 382 22.92 10.43 -2.01
CA ARG A 382 22.83 11.39 -0.92
C ARG A 382 21.78 10.97 0.09
N MET A 383 20.56 10.65 -0.35
CA MET A 383 19.48 10.19 0.51
C MET A 383 19.87 8.92 1.29
N MET A 384 20.53 7.95 0.64
CA MET A 384 21.02 6.75 1.31
C MET A 384 22.08 7.06 2.38
N LEU A 385 22.99 7.99 2.11
CA LEU A 385 23.99 8.43 3.10
C LEU A 385 23.35 9.19 4.26
N GLU A 386 22.33 10.01 3.99
CA GLU A 386 21.54 10.70 5.02
C GLU A 386 20.76 9.70 5.90
N ILE A 387 20.15 8.65 5.31
CA ILE A 387 19.51 7.54 6.03
C ILE A 387 20.49 6.84 6.96
N ILE A 388 21.68 6.49 6.48
CA ILE A 388 22.72 5.85 7.30
C ILE A 388 23.13 6.80 8.43
N ASN A 389 23.40 8.07 8.13
CA ASN A 389 23.76 9.08 9.13
C ASN A 389 22.68 9.29 10.19
N SER A 390 21.41 9.27 9.80
CA SER A 390 20.27 9.37 10.71
C SER A 390 20.27 8.21 11.72
N CYS A 391 20.48 6.97 11.26
CA CYS A 391 20.63 5.82 12.16
C CYS A 391 21.87 5.93 13.05
N LEU A 392 23.02 6.34 12.50
CA LEU A 392 24.25 6.49 13.28
C LEU A 392 24.14 7.58 14.36
N SER A 393 23.40 8.65 14.10
CA SER A 393 23.28 9.78 15.04
C SER A 393 22.23 9.53 16.13
N ASN A 394 21.15 8.79 15.81
CA ASN A 394 20.00 8.63 16.70
C ASN A 394 19.94 7.27 17.39
N SER A 395 20.40 6.20 16.73
CA SER A 395 20.13 4.82 17.14
C SER A 395 21.31 3.85 17.01
N LEU A 396 22.55 4.35 16.87
CA LEU A 396 23.75 3.53 16.69
C LEU A 396 23.92 2.45 17.78
N HIS A 397 23.67 2.81 19.03
CA HIS A 397 23.77 1.91 20.19
C HIS A 397 22.81 0.71 20.10
N HIS A 398 21.73 0.83 19.34
CA HIS A 398 20.77 -0.24 19.08
C HIS A 398 21.06 -1.05 17.80
N ASN A 399 22.03 -0.65 16.98
CA ASN A 399 22.25 -1.22 15.63
C ASN A 399 23.69 -1.70 15.39
N PRO A 400 24.22 -2.63 16.21
CA PRO A 400 25.58 -3.15 16.03
C PRO A 400 25.78 -3.86 14.68
N ASN A 401 24.74 -4.49 14.15
CA ASN A 401 24.80 -5.14 12.83
C ASN A 401 25.02 -4.14 11.68
N LEU A 402 24.49 -2.92 11.78
CA LEU A 402 24.73 -1.88 10.80
C LEU A 402 26.17 -1.37 10.87
N VAL A 403 26.69 -1.15 12.09
CA VAL A 403 28.09 -0.79 12.30
C VAL A 403 29.03 -1.87 11.75
N TYR A 404 28.72 -3.15 12.00
CA TYR A 404 29.47 -4.27 11.43
C TYR A 404 29.47 -4.23 9.89
N ALA A 405 28.31 -4.11 9.25
CA ALA A 405 28.19 -4.06 7.80
C ALA A 405 28.94 -2.87 7.19
N LEU A 406 28.90 -1.72 7.86
CA LEU A 406 29.60 -0.50 7.46
C LEU A 406 31.12 -0.66 7.54
N LEU A 407 31.64 -1.25 8.62
CA LEU A 407 33.08 -1.54 8.76
C LEU A 407 33.57 -2.55 7.73
N TYR A 408 32.78 -3.59 7.47
CA TYR A 408 33.10 -4.63 6.48
C TYR A 408 33.23 -4.07 5.05
N LYS A 409 32.55 -2.95 4.75
CA LYS A 409 32.57 -2.29 3.44
C LYS A 409 33.06 -0.84 3.50
N ARG A 410 33.94 -0.51 4.46
CA ARG A 410 34.42 0.87 4.68
C ARG A 410 35.05 1.53 3.45
N GLU A 411 35.67 0.73 2.57
CA GLU A 411 36.31 1.19 1.33
C GLU A 411 35.31 1.82 0.34
N LEU A 412 34.03 1.44 0.39
CA LEU A 412 33.00 2.00 -0.50
C LEU A 412 32.80 3.51 -0.32
N PHE A 413 33.11 4.02 0.87
CA PHE A 413 32.86 5.39 1.28
C PHE A 413 33.99 6.36 0.89
N GLU A 414 35.18 5.84 0.59
CA GLU A 414 36.37 6.67 0.41
C GLU A 414 36.26 7.59 -0.80
N GLN A 415 35.68 7.10 -1.91
CA GLN A 415 35.48 7.87 -3.14
C GLN A 415 34.57 9.09 -2.96
N PHE A 416 33.73 9.11 -1.92
CA PHE A 416 32.78 10.20 -1.66
C PHE A 416 33.35 11.29 -0.74
N ARG A 417 34.50 11.05 -0.09
CA ARG A 417 35.13 12.03 0.82
C ARG A 417 35.52 13.33 0.13
N THR A 418 35.96 13.25 -1.12
CA THR A 418 36.42 14.40 -1.92
C THR A 418 35.36 14.90 -2.91
N HIS A 419 34.18 14.28 -2.93
CA HIS A 419 33.14 14.63 -3.89
C HIS A 419 32.33 15.83 -3.36
N PRO A 420 32.19 16.93 -4.13
CA PRO A 420 31.53 18.15 -3.66
C PRO A 420 30.11 17.93 -3.13
N SER A 421 29.34 17.03 -3.76
CA SER A 421 27.96 16.71 -3.39
C SER A 421 27.80 15.93 -2.06
N PHE A 422 28.87 15.31 -1.55
CA PHE A 422 28.80 14.35 -0.43
C PHE A 422 29.77 14.63 0.73
N GLN A 423 30.80 15.45 0.50
CA GLN A 423 31.80 15.80 1.51
C GLN A 423 31.19 16.21 2.87
N ASP A 424 30.08 16.95 2.86
CA ASP A 424 29.43 17.50 4.06
C ASP A 424 28.72 16.46 4.95
N ILE A 425 28.41 15.29 4.38
CA ILE A 425 27.73 14.17 5.06
C ILE A 425 28.68 13.02 5.43
N MET A 426 29.94 13.04 4.98
CA MET A 426 30.93 11.99 5.28
C MET A 426 31.50 12.03 6.70
N GLN A 427 31.47 13.19 7.38
CA GLN A 427 32.12 13.39 8.68
C GLN A 427 31.71 12.37 9.75
N ASN A 428 30.42 12.07 9.88
CA ASN A 428 29.92 11.12 10.87
C ASN A 428 30.34 9.69 10.53
N LEU A 429 30.30 9.32 9.26
CA LEU A 429 30.75 8.01 8.77
C LEU A 429 32.23 7.80 9.09
N ASP A 430 33.09 8.78 8.77
CA ASP A 430 34.52 8.69 9.08
C ASP A 430 34.79 8.64 10.59
N THR A 431 34.03 9.39 11.39
CA THR A 431 34.15 9.37 12.85
C THR A 431 33.81 7.99 13.42
N VAL A 432 32.72 7.39 12.96
CA VAL A 432 32.29 6.04 13.37
C VAL A 432 33.30 4.99 12.89
N ILE A 433 33.67 5.00 11.60
CA ILE A 433 34.63 4.05 11.01
C ILE A 433 35.96 4.12 11.76
N GLY A 434 36.49 5.32 12.00
CA GLY A 434 37.76 5.54 12.70
C GLY A 434 37.70 5.04 14.14
N PHE A 435 36.66 5.40 14.90
CA PHE A 435 36.50 4.98 16.29
C PHE A 435 36.45 3.46 16.43
N PHE A 436 35.64 2.77 15.61
CA PHE A 436 35.52 1.32 15.70
C PHE A 436 36.73 0.59 15.11
N SER A 437 37.36 1.11 14.05
CA SER A 437 38.60 0.53 13.50
C SER A 437 39.71 0.51 14.54
N GLN A 438 39.93 1.62 15.25
CA GLN A 438 40.93 1.71 16.32
C GLN A 438 40.66 0.72 17.45
N ARG A 439 39.39 0.51 17.82
CA ARG A 439 39.02 -0.46 18.86
C ARG A 439 39.19 -1.90 18.42
N LEU A 440 38.97 -2.20 17.15
CA LEU A 440 39.21 -3.53 16.59
C LEU A 440 40.71 -3.83 16.52
N GLU A 441 41.51 -2.86 16.07
CA GLU A 441 42.98 -2.98 16.08
C GLU A 441 43.52 -3.22 17.49
N ALA A 442 42.99 -2.50 18.49
CA ALA A 442 43.36 -2.70 19.90
C ALA A 442 42.91 -4.07 20.47
N ALA A 443 41.94 -4.74 19.84
CA ALA A 443 41.47 -6.05 20.27
C ALA A 443 42.30 -7.22 19.69
N GLY A 444 43.06 -7.01 18.61
CA GLY A 444 43.93 -8.00 17.97
C GLY A 444 43.75 -8.11 16.45
N THR A 445 44.62 -8.86 15.77
CA THR A 445 44.68 -8.95 14.29
C THR A 445 43.85 -10.08 13.66
N ASP A 446 43.43 -11.09 14.43
CA ASP A 446 42.67 -12.25 13.95
C ASP A 446 41.45 -12.53 14.83
N LEU A 447 40.51 -11.59 14.83
CA LEU A 447 39.32 -11.65 15.67
C LEU A 447 38.26 -12.58 15.04
N SER A 448 37.66 -13.45 15.85
CA SER A 448 36.46 -14.18 15.45
C SER A 448 35.28 -13.23 15.24
N VAL A 449 34.25 -13.66 14.50
CA VAL A 449 33.05 -12.84 14.24
C VAL A 449 32.36 -12.45 15.55
N GLU A 450 32.28 -13.37 16.50
CA GLU A 450 31.71 -13.14 17.83
C GLU A 450 32.51 -12.07 18.58
N ARG A 451 33.84 -12.14 18.51
CA ARG A 451 34.70 -11.16 19.17
C ARG A 451 34.56 -9.76 18.53
N VAL A 452 34.46 -9.69 17.21
CA VAL A 452 34.19 -8.42 16.50
C VAL A 452 32.85 -7.83 16.95
N GLN A 453 31.79 -8.65 17.03
CA GLN A 453 30.48 -8.21 17.50
C GLN A 453 30.52 -7.70 18.94
N GLU A 454 31.22 -8.39 19.85
CA GLU A 454 31.40 -7.92 21.23
C GLU A 454 32.10 -6.56 21.30
N VAL A 455 33.16 -6.35 20.52
CA VAL A 455 33.90 -5.09 20.47
C VAL A 455 33.00 -3.97 19.96
N ILE A 456 32.19 -4.25 18.93
CA ILE A 456 31.21 -3.30 18.38
C ILE A 456 30.14 -2.98 19.42
N MET A 457 29.54 -3.97 20.08
CA MET A 457 28.50 -3.74 21.09
C MET A 457 29.02 -2.87 22.24
N LYS A 458 30.22 -3.16 22.76
CA LYS A 458 30.85 -2.35 23.80
C LYS A 458 31.22 -0.95 23.31
N GLY A 459 31.71 -0.85 22.07
CA GLY A 459 32.05 0.44 21.46
C GLY A 459 30.83 1.32 21.23
N ALA A 460 29.70 0.74 20.83
CA ALA A 460 28.44 1.44 20.56
C ALA A 460 27.85 2.12 21.81
N GLN A 461 28.09 1.56 23.00
CA GLN A 461 27.74 2.18 24.28
C GLN A 461 28.74 3.25 24.72
N ALA A 462 29.99 3.15 24.25
CA ALA A 462 31.09 4.03 24.66
C ALA A 462 31.30 5.23 23.73
N LEU A 463 30.73 5.22 22.53
CA LEU A 463 30.86 6.32 21.57
C LEU A 463 30.13 7.56 22.11
N PRO A 464 30.82 8.69 22.30
CA PRO A 464 30.19 9.92 22.75
C PRO A 464 29.29 10.52 21.64
N ASN A 465 28.00 10.69 21.92
CA ASN A 465 27.01 11.20 20.95
C ASN A 465 27.28 12.66 20.51
N ASP A 466 28.01 13.42 21.31
CA ASP A 466 28.42 14.81 21.05
C ASP A 466 29.45 14.92 19.91
N ARG A 467 30.11 13.81 19.53
CA ARG A 467 31.06 13.80 18.42
C ARG A 467 30.40 13.71 17.05
N LEU A 468 29.13 13.33 16.99
CA LEU A 468 28.39 13.19 15.74
C LEU A 468 27.66 14.50 15.41
N LYS A 469 27.89 15.00 14.20
CA LYS A 469 27.16 16.14 13.64
C LYS A 469 25.69 15.78 13.52
N LYS A 470 24.81 16.68 13.97
CA LYS A 470 23.38 16.54 13.79
C LYS A 470 22.99 17.05 12.41
N PHE A 471 22.31 16.21 11.63
CA PHE A 471 21.69 16.57 10.36
C PHE A 471 20.20 16.90 10.57
N PRO A 472 19.56 17.60 9.63
CA PRO A 472 18.10 17.78 9.65
C PRO A 472 17.38 16.44 9.78
N GLU A 473 16.25 16.43 10.48
CA GLU A 473 15.44 15.23 10.58
C GLU A 473 14.83 14.88 9.23
N LEU A 474 14.98 13.62 8.85
CA LEU A 474 14.39 13.06 7.64
C LEU A 474 12.92 12.74 7.89
N LYS A 475 12.06 13.73 7.63
CA LYS A 475 10.61 13.61 7.77
C LYS A 475 9.90 14.00 6.49
N PHE A 476 9.33 12.98 5.84
CA PHE A 476 8.57 13.06 4.62
C PHE A 476 7.12 12.73 4.94
N LYS A 477 6.21 13.52 4.37
CA LYS A 477 4.77 13.29 4.47
C LYS A 477 4.21 12.97 3.11
N TYR A 478 3.22 12.11 3.07
CA TYR A 478 2.40 11.94 1.89
C TYR A 478 1.62 13.24 1.63
N VAL A 479 1.67 13.70 0.38
CA VAL A 479 0.90 14.83 -0.13
C VAL A 479 0.12 14.30 -1.32
N GLU A 480 -1.21 14.37 -1.23
CA GLU A 480 -2.11 14.06 -2.33
C GLU A 480 -1.97 15.15 -3.41
N GLU A 481 -2.05 14.77 -4.69
CA GLU A 481 -1.96 15.73 -5.80
C GLU A 481 -3.19 16.65 -5.86
N ASP A 482 -3.11 17.77 -6.58
CA ASP A 482 -4.17 18.80 -6.63
C ASP A 482 -5.49 18.28 -7.24
N GLN A 483 -5.43 17.32 -8.16
CA GLN A 483 -6.58 16.72 -8.85
C GLN A 483 -6.60 15.20 -8.65
N PRO A 484 -6.85 14.70 -7.43
CA PRO A 484 -6.80 13.28 -7.14
C PRO A 484 -7.90 12.50 -7.86
N GLU A 485 -8.99 13.15 -8.26
CA GLU A 485 -10.08 12.53 -9.01
C GLU A 485 -9.64 11.93 -10.35
N ASP A 486 -8.63 12.51 -11.00
CA ASP A 486 -8.09 12.06 -12.29
C ASP A 486 -7.45 10.68 -12.18
N PHE A 487 -6.93 10.34 -10.99
CA PHE A 487 -6.41 9.01 -10.68
C PHE A 487 -7.49 8.10 -10.09
N PHE A 488 -8.18 8.55 -9.03
CA PHE A 488 -9.04 7.66 -8.24
C PHE A 488 -10.32 7.25 -8.98
N ILE A 489 -10.94 8.13 -9.78
CA ILE A 489 -12.18 7.78 -10.48
C ILE A 489 -11.92 6.67 -11.51
N PRO A 490 -10.95 6.79 -12.43
CA PRO A 490 -10.63 5.70 -13.35
C PRO A 490 -10.19 4.43 -12.62
N TYR A 491 -9.38 4.54 -11.55
CA TYR A 491 -8.93 3.37 -10.81
C TYR A 491 -10.07 2.63 -10.11
N VAL A 492 -10.95 3.33 -9.38
CA VAL A 492 -12.12 2.69 -8.73
C VAL A 492 -12.99 1.98 -9.76
N TRP A 493 -13.22 2.59 -10.92
CA TRP A 493 -14.00 1.98 -11.98
C TRP A 493 -13.30 0.79 -12.64
N SER A 494 -11.97 0.77 -12.71
CA SER A 494 -11.22 -0.42 -13.14
C SER A 494 -11.38 -1.57 -12.13
N LEU A 495 -11.45 -1.27 -10.83
CA LEU A 495 -11.77 -2.26 -9.79
C LEU A 495 -13.19 -2.82 -9.94
N VAL A 496 -14.17 -1.97 -10.25
CA VAL A 496 -15.56 -2.41 -10.54
C VAL A 496 -15.59 -3.29 -11.79
N PHE A 497 -14.82 -2.95 -12.81
CA PHE A 497 -14.73 -3.72 -14.05
C PHE A 497 -14.11 -5.11 -13.83
N ASN A 498 -13.01 -5.19 -13.07
CA ASN A 498 -12.26 -6.43 -12.88
C ASN A 498 -12.81 -7.34 -11.79
N SER A 499 -13.42 -6.78 -10.74
CA SER A 499 -13.83 -7.54 -9.55
C SER A 499 -15.32 -7.45 -9.26
N GLY A 500 -16.10 -6.71 -10.06
CA GLY A 500 -17.55 -6.65 -9.93
C GLY A 500 -18.19 -8.01 -10.21
N VAL A 501 -18.85 -8.58 -9.21
CA VAL A 501 -19.47 -9.90 -9.35
C VAL A 501 -20.80 -9.77 -10.10
N GLY A 502 -21.01 -10.60 -11.12
CA GLY A 502 -22.26 -10.61 -11.91
C GLY A 502 -22.42 -9.43 -12.86
N LEU A 503 -21.36 -8.63 -13.06
CA LEU A 503 -21.34 -7.50 -14.00
C LEU A 503 -20.58 -7.87 -15.26
N HIS A 504 -21.19 -7.63 -16.41
CA HIS A 504 -20.58 -7.87 -17.72
C HIS A 504 -20.54 -6.58 -18.51
N TRP A 505 -19.32 -6.11 -18.77
CA TRP A 505 -19.08 -4.85 -19.47
C TRP A 505 -18.63 -5.09 -20.90
N SER A 506 -19.13 -4.28 -21.84
CA SER A 506 -18.63 -4.30 -23.21
C SER A 506 -17.28 -3.60 -23.28
N THR A 507 -16.20 -4.36 -23.40
CA THR A 507 -14.82 -3.86 -23.44
C THR A 507 -14.59 -2.81 -24.54
N THR A 508 -15.30 -2.91 -25.65
CA THR A 508 -15.19 -1.98 -26.79
C THR A 508 -15.73 -0.57 -26.52
N ASN A 509 -16.59 -0.42 -25.51
CA ASN A 509 -17.30 0.83 -25.26
C ASN A 509 -16.74 1.60 -24.07
N ILE A 510 -15.82 1.00 -23.31
CA ILE A 510 -15.17 1.66 -22.17
C ILE A 510 -14.19 2.70 -22.70
N GLN A 511 -14.31 3.93 -22.22
CA GLN A 511 -13.49 5.07 -22.63
C GLN A 511 -12.69 5.68 -21.46
N LEU A 512 -13.08 5.38 -20.21
CA LEU A 512 -12.54 6.02 -19.02
C LEU A 512 -11.08 5.69 -18.73
N PHE A 513 -10.65 4.46 -19.00
CA PHE A 513 -9.28 4.00 -18.77
C PHE A 513 -8.83 3.06 -19.88
N SER A 514 -7.50 2.94 -20.05
CA SER A 514 -6.92 1.95 -20.96
C SER A 514 -7.02 0.55 -20.35
N MET A 515 -7.31 -0.45 -21.18
CA MET A 515 -7.38 -1.86 -20.76
C MET A 515 -6.01 -2.43 -20.37
N ASP A 516 -4.92 -1.80 -20.81
CA ASP A 516 -3.56 -2.15 -20.39
C ASP A 516 -3.22 -1.63 -18.97
N SER A 517 -4.05 -0.73 -18.43
CA SER A 517 -3.88 -0.10 -17.11
C SER A 517 -4.85 -0.66 -16.05
N ALA A 518 -5.76 -1.55 -16.46
CA ALA A 518 -6.85 -2.08 -15.64
C ALA A 518 -6.44 -3.32 -14.86
#